data_AF-F6RRT7-F1
#
_entry.id   AF-F6RRT7-F1
#
_cell.length_a   1.000
_cell.length_b   1.000
_cell.length_c   1.000
_cell.angle_alpha   90.00
_cell.angle_beta   90.00
_cell.angle_gamma   90.00
#
_symmetry.space_group_name_H-M   'P 1'
#
loop_
_entity.id
_entity.type
_entity.pdbx_description
1 polymer ?
#
loop_
_entity_poly.entity_id
_entity_poly.type
_entity_poly.pdbx_seq_one_letter_code
_entity_poly.pdbx_strand_id
1 'polypeptide(L)'
;EPREVLLRLYGAILQGVDSLVLESVMFAILAERSLGPQLYGVFPEGRLEQYLPSRPLKTQELRDPVLSGAIATRMARFHGMEMPFTKEPRWLFGTMERLPQMNLVEMYSLKDEMNSLRKLLDDTPSPVVFCHNDIQEGNILLLSEPDSDDNLMLVDFEYSSYNYRGFDIGNHFCEW
;
A
#
# COMPACT_ATOMS: atom_id res chain seq x y z
N GLU A 1 14.00 -24.60 11.36
CA GLU A 1 13.21 -23.47 11.89
C GLU A 1 14.07 -22.21 11.90
N PRO A 2 13.48 -21.01 11.71
CA PRO A 2 14.20 -19.74 11.71
C PRO A 2 14.78 -19.43 13.11
N ARG A 3 15.91 -18.70 13.15
CA ARG A 3 16.56 -18.30 14.42
C ARG A 3 15.96 -17.02 15.03
N GLU A 4 15.31 -16.21 14.20
CA GLU A 4 14.68 -14.94 14.56
C GLU A 4 13.35 -14.81 13.81
N VAL A 5 12.34 -14.23 14.47
CA VAL A 5 11.01 -13.99 13.91
C VAL A 5 10.49 -12.64 14.37
N LEU A 6 9.62 -12.02 13.58
CA LEU A 6 8.92 -10.80 13.96
C LEU A 6 7.52 -11.14 14.47
N LEU A 7 7.21 -10.69 15.69
CA LEU A 7 5.88 -10.77 16.27
C LEU A 7 5.12 -9.47 15.98
N ARG A 8 4.03 -9.56 15.21
CA ARG A 8 3.08 -8.44 15.03
C ARG A 8 1.81 -8.71 15.83
N LEU A 9 1.42 -7.72 16.63
CA LEU A 9 0.20 -7.74 17.42
C LEU A 9 -0.78 -6.71 16.85
N TYR A 10 -2.02 -7.12 16.64
CA TYR A 10 -3.09 -6.25 16.18
C TYR A 10 -3.51 -5.29 17.30
N GLY A 11 -3.49 -3.98 17.04
CA GLY A 11 -3.95 -2.98 18.00
C GLY A 11 -5.47 -2.98 18.13
N ALA A 12 -5.99 -2.53 19.29
CA ALA A 12 -7.42 -2.42 19.58
C ALA A 12 -8.21 -1.47 18.64
N ILE A 13 -7.51 -0.77 17.73
CA ILE A 13 -8.05 0.23 16.81
C ILE A 13 -8.42 -0.38 15.44
N LEU A 14 -8.07 -1.65 15.17
CA LEU A 14 -8.53 -2.37 13.98
C LEU A 14 -10.04 -2.67 14.09
N GLN A 15 -10.84 -1.66 13.74
CA GLN A 15 -12.29 -1.68 13.76
C GLN A 15 -12.84 -2.52 12.61
N GLY A 16 -13.02 -3.82 12.85
CA GLY A 16 -13.88 -4.69 12.05
C GLY A 16 -13.28 -6.05 11.74
N VAL A 17 -14.03 -7.12 12.02
CA VAL A 17 -13.66 -8.51 11.71
C VAL A 17 -13.32 -8.69 10.23
N ASP A 18 -14.05 -8.01 9.34
CA ASP A 18 -13.84 -8.06 7.89
C ASP A 18 -12.48 -7.48 7.47
N SER A 19 -12.01 -6.42 8.15
CA SER A 19 -10.70 -5.80 7.87
C SER A 19 -9.56 -6.76 8.23
N LEU A 20 -9.67 -7.43 9.38
CA LEU A 20 -8.65 -8.37 9.86
C LEU A 20 -8.55 -9.62 8.97
N VAL A 21 -9.70 -10.11 8.48
CA VAL A 21 -9.75 -11.24 7.53
C VAL A 21 -9.12 -10.85 6.21
N LEU A 22 -9.47 -9.68 5.66
CA LEU A 22 -8.89 -9.20 4.39
C LEU A 22 -7.39 -9.00 4.49
N GLU A 23 -6.90 -8.38 5.57
CA GLU A 23 -5.46 -8.19 5.82
C GLU A 23 -4.75 -9.55 5.92
N SER A 24 -5.31 -10.50 6.67
CA SER A 24 -4.71 -11.83 6.84
C SER A 24 -4.63 -12.61 5.52
N VAL A 25 -5.70 -12.56 4.70
CA VAL A 25 -5.73 -13.18 3.37
C VAL A 25 -4.72 -12.50 2.43
N MET A 26 -4.66 -11.17 2.45
CA MET A 26 -3.71 -10.41 1.63
C MET A 26 -2.27 -10.75 2.01
N PHE A 27 -1.96 -10.73 3.30
CA PHE A 27 -0.62 -11.05 3.80
C PHE A 27 -0.21 -12.47 3.42
N ALA A 28 -1.09 -13.46 3.62
CA ALA A 28 -0.81 -14.84 3.24
C ALA A 28 -0.51 -14.99 1.74
N ILE A 29 -1.28 -14.34 0.87
CA ILE A 29 -1.03 -14.38 -0.58
C ILE A 29 0.31 -13.73 -0.94
N LEU A 30 0.64 -12.59 -0.32
CA LEU A 30 1.89 -11.88 -0.57
C LEU A 30 3.11 -12.68 -0.09
N ALA A 31 3.00 -13.33 1.07
CA ALA A 31 4.01 -14.25 1.59
C ALA A 31 4.25 -15.43 0.64
N GLU A 32 3.18 -16.10 0.19
CA GLU A 32 3.26 -17.23 -0.75
C GLU A 32 3.88 -16.83 -2.10
N ARG A 33 3.68 -15.57 -2.53
CA ARG A 33 4.24 -15.04 -3.78
C ARG A 33 5.64 -14.45 -3.63
N SER A 34 6.25 -14.51 -2.45
CA SER A 34 7.56 -13.89 -2.15
C SER A 34 7.58 -12.37 -2.40
N LEU A 35 6.44 -11.71 -2.19
CA LEU A 35 6.25 -10.26 -2.38
C LEU A 35 6.07 -9.51 -1.05
N GLY A 36 6.09 -10.25 0.06
CA GLY A 36 6.20 -9.74 1.42
C GLY A 36 6.98 -10.72 2.31
N PRO A 37 7.11 -10.44 3.61
CA PRO A 37 7.75 -11.34 4.56
C PRO A 37 7.06 -12.71 4.60
N GLN A 38 7.82 -13.80 4.77
CA GLN A 38 7.21 -15.12 4.95
C GLN A 38 6.30 -15.15 6.19
N LEU A 39 5.19 -15.88 6.10
CA LEU A 39 4.26 -16.08 7.20
C LEU A 39 4.58 -17.40 7.91
N TYR A 40 4.88 -17.36 9.20
CA TYR A 40 5.14 -18.56 10.01
C TYR A 40 3.92 -19.03 10.81
N GLY A 41 3.01 -18.12 11.16
CA GLY A 41 1.79 -18.48 11.86
C GLY A 41 0.87 -17.29 12.11
N VAL A 42 -0.43 -17.57 12.25
CA VAL A 42 -1.47 -16.59 12.58
C VAL A 42 -2.20 -17.06 13.83
N PHE A 43 -2.51 -16.13 14.72
CA PHE A 43 -3.26 -16.35 15.96
C PHE A 43 -4.24 -15.19 16.17
N PRO A 44 -5.23 -15.29 17.08
CA PRO A 44 -6.31 -14.30 17.17
C PRO A 44 -5.86 -12.85 17.36
N GLU A 45 -4.74 -12.63 18.05
CA GLU A 45 -4.22 -11.30 18.38
C GLU A 45 -3.07 -10.85 17.47
N GLY A 46 -2.67 -11.63 16.47
CA GLY A 46 -1.49 -11.30 15.69
C GLY A 46 -0.98 -12.37 14.74
N ARG A 47 0.28 -12.19 14.32
CA ARG A 47 1.00 -13.12 13.44
C ARG A 47 2.49 -13.15 13.75
N LEU A 48 3.11 -14.26 13.35
CA LEU A 48 4.56 -14.42 13.28
C LEU A 48 4.98 -14.38 11.82
N GLU A 49 5.88 -13.46 11.49
CA GLU A 49 6.42 -13.30 10.14
C GLU A 49 7.95 -13.29 10.13
N GLN A 50 8.52 -13.40 8.93
CA GLN A 50 9.95 -13.30 8.71
C GLN A 50 10.49 -11.96 9.21
N TYR A 51 11.50 -12.02 10.08
CA TYR A 51 12.30 -10.84 10.37
C TYR A 51 13.22 -10.56 9.18
N LEU A 52 13.14 -9.34 8.65
CA LEU A 52 13.97 -8.86 7.55
C LEU A 52 14.96 -7.81 8.09
N PRO A 53 16.26 -8.12 8.19
CA PRO A 53 17.28 -7.13 8.52
C PRO A 53 17.28 -6.04 7.46
N SER A 54 16.75 -4.88 7.80
CA SER A 54 16.45 -3.82 6.84
C SER A 54 16.29 -2.47 7.54
N ARG A 55 16.20 -1.41 6.74
CA ARG A 55 15.76 -0.09 7.18
C ARG A 55 14.71 0.45 6.22
N PRO A 56 13.76 1.27 6.68
CA PRO A 56 12.95 2.06 5.74
C PRO A 56 13.85 3.02 4.95
N LEU A 57 13.36 3.43 3.78
CA LEU A 57 13.95 4.54 3.06
C LEU A 57 13.70 5.86 3.82
N LYS A 58 14.46 6.88 3.44
CA LYS A 58 14.24 8.28 3.81
C LYS A 58 13.55 8.98 2.65
N THR A 59 12.78 10.02 2.94
CA THR A 59 12.09 10.85 1.92
C THR A 59 13.02 11.28 0.79
N GLN A 60 14.22 11.77 1.11
CA GLN A 60 15.23 12.19 0.13
C GLN A 60 15.72 11.06 -0.80
N GLU A 61 15.64 9.80 -0.37
CA GLU A 61 16.05 8.62 -1.15
C GLU A 61 15.01 8.25 -2.22
N LEU A 62 13.76 8.70 -2.11
CA LEU A 62 12.71 8.46 -3.12
C LEU A 62 13.05 9.11 -4.47
N ARG A 63 13.83 10.20 -4.44
CA ARG A 63 14.26 10.97 -5.62
C ARG A 63 15.60 10.49 -6.19
N ASP A 64 16.29 9.56 -5.52
CA ASP A 64 17.52 8.99 -6.06
C ASP A 64 17.20 8.17 -7.31
N PRO A 65 17.86 8.41 -8.46
CA PRO A 65 17.48 7.75 -9.72
C PRO A 65 17.55 6.21 -9.68
N VAL A 66 18.50 5.64 -8.93
CA VAL A 66 18.68 4.19 -8.82
C VAL A 66 17.56 3.60 -7.96
N LEU A 67 17.33 4.18 -6.78
CA LEU A 67 16.26 3.72 -5.90
C LEU A 67 14.87 3.97 -6.50
N SER A 68 14.64 5.11 -7.14
CA SER A 68 13.38 5.42 -7.83
C SER A 68 13.09 4.42 -8.96
N GLY A 69 14.11 4.01 -9.72
CA GLY A 69 13.98 2.94 -10.71
C GLY A 69 13.64 1.57 -10.10
N ALA A 70 14.25 1.25 -8.96
CA ALA A 70 13.93 0.03 -8.21
C ALA A 70 12.50 0.06 -7.65
N ILE A 71 12.07 1.19 -7.08
CA ILE A 71 10.69 1.40 -6.61
C ILE A 71 9.70 1.23 -7.75
N ALA A 72 9.94 1.87 -8.91
CA ALA A 72 9.08 1.73 -10.08
C ALA A 72 8.96 0.27 -10.55
N THR A 73 10.05 -0.50 -10.48
CA THR A 73 10.04 -1.94 -10.80
C THR A 73 9.19 -2.72 -9.80
N ARG A 74 9.29 -2.41 -8.50
CA ARG A 74 8.45 -3.03 -7.45
C ARG A 74 6.99 -2.69 -7.61
N MET A 75 6.66 -1.43 -7.88
CA MET A 75 5.30 -0.97 -8.18
C MET A 75 4.73 -1.71 -9.39
N ALA A 76 5.50 -1.84 -10.48
CA ALA A 76 5.04 -2.57 -11.66
C ALA A 76 4.74 -4.05 -11.38
N ARG A 77 5.59 -4.72 -10.59
CA ARG A 77 5.33 -6.10 -10.14
C ARG A 77 4.06 -6.18 -9.27
N PHE A 78 3.85 -5.22 -8.38
CA PHE A 78 2.67 -5.14 -7.53
C PHE A 78 1.38 -4.92 -8.34
N HIS A 79 1.41 -3.97 -9.28
CA HIS A 79 0.29 -3.68 -10.20
C HIS A 79 -0.08 -4.86 -11.10
N GLY A 80 0.89 -5.72 -11.42
CA GLY A 80 0.68 -6.94 -12.20
C GLY A 80 0.00 -8.08 -11.43
N MET A 81 -0.27 -7.93 -10.13
CA MET A 81 -0.85 -9.01 -9.34
C MET A 81 -2.34 -9.22 -9.62
N GLU A 82 -2.71 -10.49 -9.79
CA GLU A 82 -4.10 -10.93 -9.73
C GLU A 82 -4.44 -11.36 -8.31
N MET A 83 -5.18 -10.52 -7.59
CA MET A 83 -5.62 -10.78 -6.20
C MET A 83 -7.10 -11.12 -6.14
N PRO A 84 -7.54 -12.04 -5.27
CA PRO A 84 -8.93 -12.49 -5.17
C PRO A 84 -9.83 -11.49 -4.41
N PHE A 85 -9.73 -10.21 -4.74
CA PHE A 85 -10.52 -9.12 -4.17
C PHE A 85 -11.41 -8.47 -5.24
N THR A 86 -12.34 -7.62 -4.81
CA THR A 86 -13.15 -6.82 -5.73
C THR A 86 -12.26 -6.01 -6.68
N LYS A 87 -12.58 -6.05 -7.97
CA LYS A 87 -11.83 -5.33 -9.02
C LYS A 87 -12.36 -3.92 -9.25
N GLU A 88 -13.42 -3.52 -8.55
CA GLU A 88 -13.99 -2.19 -8.68
C GLU A 88 -13.19 -1.17 -7.85
N PRO A 89 -12.78 -0.03 -8.42
CA PRO A 89 -11.94 0.99 -7.76
C PRO A 89 -12.77 1.86 -6.82
N ARG A 90 -13.40 1.25 -5.81
CA ARG A 90 -14.27 1.95 -4.85
C ARG A 90 -13.50 2.66 -3.74
N TRP A 91 -12.25 2.26 -3.49
CA TRP A 91 -11.49 2.72 -2.33
C TRP A 91 -11.35 4.23 -2.30
N LEU A 92 -10.90 4.86 -3.40
CA LEU A 92 -10.67 6.31 -3.46
C LEU A 92 -11.93 7.12 -3.10
N PHE A 93 -13.02 6.90 -3.83
CA PHE A 93 -14.27 7.64 -3.62
C PHE A 93 -14.95 7.26 -2.30
N GLY A 94 -14.91 5.98 -1.92
CA GLY A 94 -15.47 5.51 -0.66
C GLY A 94 -14.75 6.10 0.56
N THR A 95 -13.44 6.32 0.47
CA THR A 95 -12.67 7.03 1.51
C THR A 95 -13.02 8.51 1.54
N MET A 96 -13.12 9.17 0.38
CA MET A 96 -13.48 10.58 0.31
C MET A 96 -14.89 10.86 0.87
N GLU A 97 -15.87 9.98 0.62
CA GLU A 97 -17.24 10.11 1.14
C GLU A 97 -17.32 10.00 2.67
N ARG A 98 -16.32 9.38 3.31
CA ARG A 98 -16.23 9.24 4.78
C ARG A 98 -15.55 10.43 5.45
N LEU A 99 -14.95 11.33 4.68
CA LEU A 99 -14.33 12.53 5.26
C LEU A 99 -15.41 13.34 5.97
N PRO A 100 -15.23 13.65 7.26
CA PRO A 100 -16.15 14.56 7.94
C PRO A 100 -16.15 15.88 7.18
N GLN A 101 -17.30 16.56 7.14
CA GLN A 101 -17.37 17.95 6.66
C GLN A 101 -16.54 18.82 7.61
N MET A 102 -15.23 18.84 7.40
CA MET A 102 -14.32 19.65 8.17
C MET A 102 -14.58 21.10 7.77
N ASN A 103 -14.95 21.93 8.74
CA ASN A 103 -15.09 23.38 8.59
C ASN A 103 -13.74 24.08 8.32
N LEU A 104 -12.70 23.37 7.86
CA LEU A 104 -11.38 23.91 7.58
C LEU A 104 -11.36 24.78 6.32
N VAL A 105 -12.44 24.76 5.53
CA VAL A 105 -12.53 25.51 4.29
C VAL A 105 -13.91 26.18 4.16
N GLU A 106 -14.18 27.20 4.97
CA GLU A 106 -15.38 28.05 4.82
C GLU A 106 -15.49 28.70 3.42
N MET A 107 -14.42 28.65 2.62
CA MET A 107 -14.30 29.23 1.29
C MET A 107 -14.60 28.29 0.11
N TYR A 108 -14.61 26.96 0.31
CA TYR A 108 -14.80 25.98 -0.76
C TYR A 108 -15.78 24.87 -0.35
N SER A 109 -16.70 24.54 -1.25
CA SER A 109 -17.63 23.42 -1.07
C SER A 109 -16.89 22.10 -1.36
N LEU A 110 -16.50 21.37 -0.31
CA LEU A 110 -15.86 20.05 -0.44
C LEU A 110 -16.65 19.11 -1.38
N LYS A 111 -17.98 19.19 -1.32
CA LYS A 111 -18.87 18.43 -2.20
C LYS A 111 -18.66 18.76 -3.68
N ASP A 112 -18.51 20.04 -4.02
CA ASP A 112 -18.35 20.49 -5.40
C ASP A 112 -16.94 20.18 -5.93
N GLU A 113 -15.92 20.28 -5.08
CA GLU A 113 -14.56 19.83 -5.39
C GLU A 113 -14.52 18.33 -5.65
N MET A 114 -15.17 17.51 -4.81
CA MET A 114 -15.28 16.06 -5.01
C MET A 114 -15.99 15.71 -6.32
N ASN A 115 -17.08 16.41 -6.66
CA ASN A 115 -17.79 16.20 -7.92
C ASN A 115 -16.94 16.58 -9.14
N SER A 116 -16.15 17.65 -9.03
CA SER A 116 -15.26 18.10 -10.09
C SER A 116 -14.10 17.13 -10.31
N LEU A 117 -13.50 16.65 -9.21
CA LEU A 117 -12.48 15.60 -9.24
C LEU A 117 -13.01 14.32 -9.88
N ARG A 118 -14.23 13.89 -9.53
CA ARG A 118 -14.85 12.69 -10.11
C ARG A 118 -14.97 12.78 -11.63
N LYS A 119 -15.46 13.91 -12.15
CA LYS A 119 -15.55 14.16 -13.61
C LYS A 119 -14.17 14.10 -14.27
N LEU A 120 -13.17 14.74 -13.67
CA LEU A 120 -11.81 14.74 -14.20
C LEU A 120 -11.22 13.32 -14.26
N LEU A 121 -11.45 12.51 -13.22
CA LEU A 121 -11.00 11.13 -13.17
C LEU A 121 -11.75 10.23 -14.15
N ASP A 122 -13.07 10.44 -14.33
CA ASP A 122 -13.86 9.73 -15.34
C ASP A 122 -13.36 10.02 -16.77
N ASP A 123 -12.89 11.25 -17.03
CA ASP A 123 -12.31 11.68 -18.31
C ASP A 123 -10.82 11.26 -18.50
N THR A 124 -10.17 10.73 -17.45
CA THR A 124 -8.76 10.32 -17.48
C THR A 124 -8.64 8.79 -17.43
N PRO A 125 -8.51 8.10 -18.58
CA PRO A 125 -8.48 6.63 -18.60
C PRO A 125 -7.22 6.08 -17.93
N SER A 126 -7.32 5.76 -16.63
CA SER A 126 -6.32 5.02 -15.89
C SER A 126 -6.77 3.56 -15.75
N PRO A 127 -5.90 2.57 -16.05
CA PRO A 127 -6.24 1.18 -15.81
C PRO A 127 -6.46 0.92 -14.31
N VAL A 128 -7.41 0.05 -14.01
CA VAL A 128 -7.65 -0.45 -12.65
C VAL A 128 -6.75 -1.66 -12.42
N VAL A 129 -5.86 -1.56 -11.44
CA VAL A 129 -4.86 -2.57 -11.08
C VAL A 129 -4.82 -2.75 -9.57
N PHE A 130 -4.18 -3.80 -9.07
CA PHE A 130 -3.97 -3.93 -7.63
C PHE A 130 -2.92 -2.90 -7.19
N CYS A 131 -3.34 -1.92 -6.40
CA CYS A 131 -2.54 -0.78 -5.95
C CYS A 131 -2.20 -0.93 -4.46
N HIS A 132 -1.06 -0.38 -4.06
CA HIS A 132 -0.68 -0.32 -2.64
C HIS A 132 -1.45 0.77 -1.91
N ASN A 133 -1.68 1.90 -2.59
CA ASN A 133 -2.34 3.13 -2.15
C ASN A 133 -1.57 3.93 -1.06
N ASP A 134 -0.37 3.50 -0.67
CA ASP A 134 0.42 4.16 0.38
C ASP A 134 1.94 3.89 0.25
N ILE A 135 2.50 4.18 -0.92
CA ILE A 135 3.94 3.95 -1.21
C ILE A 135 4.78 5.14 -0.74
N GLN A 136 4.81 5.35 0.57
CA GLN A 136 5.71 6.29 1.25
C GLN A 136 7.03 5.62 1.67
N GLU A 137 8.04 6.39 2.04
CA GLU A 137 9.37 5.90 2.41
C GLU A 137 9.36 4.90 3.58
N GLY A 138 8.43 5.04 4.53
CA GLY A 138 8.28 4.13 5.67
C GLY A 138 7.86 2.73 5.28
N ASN A 139 7.17 2.59 4.14
CA ASN A 139 6.62 1.34 3.61
C ASN A 139 7.54 0.68 2.57
N ILE A 140 8.75 1.22 2.38
CA ILE A 140 9.76 0.70 1.45
C ILE A 140 11.00 0.32 2.26
N LEU A 141 11.23 -0.98 2.42
CA LEU A 141 12.38 -1.51 3.15
C LEU A 141 13.54 -1.76 2.21
N LEU A 142 14.70 -1.18 2.53
CA LEU A 142 15.99 -1.50 1.92
C LEU A 142 16.59 -2.73 2.62
N LEU A 143 16.63 -3.85 1.90
CA LEU A 143 17.13 -5.15 2.37
C LEU A 143 18.64 -5.31 2.20
N SER A 144 19.20 -4.71 1.15
CA SER A 144 20.63 -4.76 0.84
C SER A 144 21.04 -3.58 -0.04
N GLU A 145 22.35 -3.41 -0.27
CA GLU A 145 22.87 -2.35 -1.13
C GLU A 145 22.30 -2.44 -2.58
N PRO A 146 22.19 -1.30 -3.31
CA PRO A 146 21.41 -1.19 -4.54
C PRO A 146 21.87 -1.99 -5.77
N ASP A 147 22.85 -2.88 -5.65
CA ASP A 147 23.40 -3.65 -6.76
C ASP A 147 22.62 -4.94 -7.06
N SER A 148 21.54 -5.23 -6.33
CA SER A 148 20.67 -6.40 -6.55
C SER A 148 19.26 -5.99 -6.93
N ASP A 149 18.65 -6.73 -7.88
CA ASP A 149 17.26 -6.54 -8.29
C ASP A 149 16.28 -6.65 -7.11
N ASP A 150 16.64 -7.39 -6.03
CA ASP A 150 15.86 -7.65 -4.82
C ASP A 150 16.26 -6.80 -3.60
N ASN A 151 16.83 -5.62 -3.82
CA ASN A 151 17.22 -4.70 -2.75
C ASN A 151 16.05 -4.06 -1.98
N LEU A 152 14.84 -3.99 -2.56
CA LEU A 152 13.67 -3.33 -1.96
C LEU A 152 12.50 -4.28 -1.73
N MET A 153 11.80 -4.09 -0.62
CA MET A 153 10.52 -4.74 -0.32
C MET A 153 9.46 -3.71 0.09
N LEU A 154 8.28 -3.80 -0.53
CA LEU A 154 7.11 -3.07 -0.07
C LEU A 154 6.51 -3.79 1.14
N VAL A 155 6.02 -3.04 2.11
CA VAL A 155 5.36 -3.55 3.32
C VAL A 155 4.17 -2.67 3.67
N ASP A 156 3.38 -3.12 4.64
CA ASP A 156 2.21 -2.40 5.15
C ASP A 156 1.10 -2.19 4.12
N PHE A 157 0.43 -3.30 3.79
CA PHE A 157 -0.56 -3.35 2.72
C PHE A 157 -1.99 -3.02 3.18
N GLU A 158 -2.16 -2.32 4.31
CA GLU A 158 -3.47 -2.10 4.94
C GLU A 158 -4.47 -1.36 4.04
N TYR A 159 -3.97 -0.48 3.17
CA TYR A 159 -4.79 0.27 2.19
C TYR A 159 -4.88 -0.39 0.82
N SER A 160 -4.19 -1.52 0.60
CA SER A 160 -4.08 -2.12 -0.73
C SER A 160 -5.43 -2.60 -1.26
N SER A 161 -5.73 -2.27 -2.51
CA SER A 161 -6.98 -2.64 -3.17
C SER A 161 -6.87 -2.48 -4.68
N TYR A 162 -7.86 -2.97 -5.43
CA TYR A 162 -7.95 -2.55 -6.84
C TYR A 162 -8.31 -1.07 -6.90
N ASN A 163 -7.46 -0.29 -7.55
CA ASN A 163 -7.61 1.15 -7.70
C ASN A 163 -6.99 1.61 -9.03
N TYR A 164 -7.14 2.88 -9.35
CA TYR A 164 -6.54 3.47 -10.54
C TYR A 164 -5.01 3.51 -10.40
N ARG A 165 -4.29 2.92 -11.35
CA ARG A 165 -2.82 2.96 -11.40
C ARG A 165 -2.25 4.38 -11.27
N GLY A 166 -2.90 5.35 -11.89
CA GLY A 166 -2.50 6.76 -11.83
C GLY A 166 -2.56 7.35 -10.41
N PHE A 167 -3.48 6.87 -9.57
CA PHE A 167 -3.55 7.28 -8.17
C PHE A 167 -2.33 6.79 -7.40
N ASP A 168 -1.98 5.51 -7.51
CA ASP A 168 -0.86 4.92 -6.75
C ASP A 168 0.48 5.57 -7.13
N ILE A 169 0.67 5.85 -8.42
CA ILE A 169 1.85 6.58 -8.94
C ILE A 169 1.85 8.04 -8.46
N GLY A 170 0.71 8.73 -8.57
CA GLY A 170 0.58 10.12 -8.14
C GLY A 170 0.81 10.29 -6.64
N ASN A 171 0.25 9.39 -5.83
CA ASN A 171 0.44 9.36 -4.39
C ASN A 171 1.91 9.18 -4.04
N HIS A 172 2.60 8.22 -4.66
CA HIS A 172 4.04 8.05 -4.44
C HIS A 172 4.85 9.32 -4.76
N PHE A 173 4.50 10.04 -5.83
CA PHE A 173 5.16 11.32 -6.14
C PHE A 173 4.81 12.45 -5.16
N CYS A 174 3.69 12.38 -4.43
CA CYS A 174 3.36 13.33 -3.38
C CYS A 174 4.21 13.13 -2.10
N GLU A 175 4.75 11.93 -1.89
CA GLU A 175 5.64 11.62 -0.76
C GLU A 175 7.10 12.11 -0.99
N TRP A 176 7.40 12.68 -2.15
CA TRP A 176 8.74 13.13 -2.54
C TRP A 176 9.24 14.37 -1.81
#